data_AF-A0A963FS99-F1
#
_entry.id   AF-A0A963FS99-F1
#
_cell.length_a   1.000
_cell.length_b   1.000
_cell.length_c   1.000
_cell.angle_alpha   90.00
_cell.angle_beta   90.00
_cell.angle_gamma   90.00
#
_symmetry.space_group_name_H-M   'P 1'
#
loop_
_entity.id
_entity.type
_entity.pdbx_description
1 polymer ?
#
loop_
_entity_poly.entity_id
_entity_poly.type
_entity_poly.pdbx_seq_one_letter_code
_entity_poly.pdbx_strand_id
1 'polypeptide(L)'
;MQIRDFYRLSAVKRQLFSAFCSEYPRSKFMAFWIADLLDNLKIDGDFREDIAASLHSKAKDLLKDGDFHSARSYFELASKKYQQCDDENSWLESLIAIAECFELEADSRSSGSNVVANFFFENAIQAYRRIPTKHRAAYGVEEKIVSIRDKVVVSGKASLAEMDMLETPEIDISDIVKQSIAHVSGRRSSEEALLSFTSLFSGPKYKDLSESAKEVMQKSLFSNLFGSSHMSSDGRVIAKTPAMNLGAGEDDPANKAALHRQIQQQLSIQIQLVVEGQILPALGQLLMEHRFRKEFMVAVCHHSPIVPQGREQLLGYALWLGFEYEFGAAIHLLCPQIEHIVRSQLKGAGAHTTNIDREGIENENGLSTLMEMEEALNLFGEDASFEMKSVFTDALGFNLRNEVAHGLLDDNASSSIHSIYAWWMLLRIVIRSLMDGNSKGS
;
A
#
# COMPACT_ATOMS: atom_id res chain seq x y z
N MET A 1 27.36 -17.78 -47.40
CA MET A 1 28.64 -18.16 -46.78
C MET A 1 29.11 -16.99 -45.92
N GLN A 2 28.73 -16.94 -44.64
CA GLN A 2 29.23 -15.92 -43.72
C GLN A 2 30.72 -16.19 -43.47
N ILE A 3 31.59 -15.32 -43.96
CA ILE A 3 33.00 -15.33 -43.60
C ILE A 3 33.07 -14.99 -42.11
N ARG A 4 33.28 -16.00 -41.27
CA ARG A 4 33.62 -15.79 -39.86
C ARG A 4 35.02 -15.20 -39.81
N ASP A 5 35.11 -13.88 -39.86
CA ASP A 5 36.37 -13.13 -39.73
C ASP A 5 36.82 -13.13 -38.26
N PHE A 6 37.26 -14.30 -37.81
CA PHE A 6 37.72 -14.55 -36.44
C PHE A 6 38.91 -13.66 -36.06
N TYR A 7 39.71 -13.23 -37.04
CA TYR A 7 40.86 -12.36 -36.81
C TYR A 7 40.42 -10.94 -36.43
N ARG A 8 39.50 -10.34 -37.20
CA ARG A 8 38.94 -9.02 -36.86
C ARG A 8 38.21 -9.05 -35.52
N LEU A 9 37.43 -10.11 -35.24
CA LEU A 9 36.76 -10.24 -33.96
C LEU A 9 37.76 -10.30 -32.79
N SER A 10 38.84 -11.09 -32.94
CA SER A 10 39.89 -11.18 -31.91
C SER A 10 40.62 -9.85 -31.69
N ALA A 11 40.86 -9.08 -32.75
CA ALA A 11 41.45 -7.75 -32.65
C ALA A 11 40.55 -6.76 -31.90
N VAL A 12 39.25 -6.74 -32.22
CA VAL A 12 38.26 -5.90 -31.53
C VAL A 12 38.14 -6.27 -30.05
N LYS A 13 38.10 -7.57 -29.72
CA LYS A 13 38.09 -8.05 -28.33
C LYS A 13 39.27 -7.50 -27.53
N ARG A 14 40.50 -7.62 -28.06
CA ARG A 14 41.71 -7.13 -27.37
C ARG A 14 41.71 -5.61 -27.22
N GLN A 15 41.23 -4.87 -28.22
CA GLN A 15 41.12 -3.40 -28.14
C GLN A 15 40.13 -2.98 -27.07
N LEU A 16 38.95 -3.61 -27.01
CA LEU A 16 37.96 -3.34 -25.97
C LEU A 16 38.47 -3.71 -24.58
N PHE A 17 39.16 -4.84 -24.43
CA PHE A 17 39.77 -5.21 -23.15
C PHE A 17 40.90 -4.25 -22.74
N SER A 18 41.75 -3.84 -23.69
CA SER A 18 42.77 -2.82 -23.42
C SER A 18 42.16 -1.47 -23.01
N ALA A 19 41.03 -1.10 -23.61
CA ALA A 19 40.28 0.09 -23.21
C ALA A 19 39.71 -0.09 -21.79
N PHE A 20 39.12 -1.24 -21.47
CA PHE A 20 38.65 -1.55 -20.11
C PHE A 20 39.74 -1.40 -19.04
N CYS A 21 40.97 -1.86 -19.32
CA CYS A 21 42.11 -1.75 -18.41
C CYS A 21 42.65 -0.31 -18.27
N SER A 22 42.22 0.63 -19.11
CA SER A 22 42.66 2.02 -19.05
C SER A 22 42.01 2.78 -17.90
N GLU A 23 42.69 3.83 -17.43
CA GLU A 23 42.12 4.76 -16.46
C GLU A 23 41.34 5.87 -17.14
N TYR A 24 40.19 6.21 -16.57
CA TYR A 24 39.31 7.27 -17.09
C TYR A 24 38.98 8.27 -15.98
N PRO A 25 39.91 9.19 -15.62
CA PRO A 25 39.73 10.10 -14.47
C PRO A 25 38.49 10.99 -14.57
N ARG A 26 37.98 11.22 -15.79
CA ARG A 26 36.79 12.04 -16.05
C ARG A 26 35.49 11.24 -16.17
N SER A 27 35.55 9.91 -16.10
CA SER A 27 34.36 9.06 -16.20
C SER A 27 34.50 7.80 -15.37
N LYS A 28 33.85 7.82 -14.20
CA LYS A 28 33.75 6.67 -13.29
C LYS A 28 32.98 5.49 -13.86
N PHE A 29 32.21 5.65 -14.94
CA PHE A 29 31.44 4.58 -15.57
C PHE A 29 32.05 4.02 -16.85
N MET A 30 33.11 4.63 -17.40
CA MET A 30 33.64 4.20 -18.69
C MET A 30 34.11 2.73 -18.66
N ALA A 31 34.85 2.33 -17.63
CA ALA A 31 35.28 0.94 -17.48
C ALA A 31 34.08 -0.01 -17.29
N PHE A 32 33.09 0.39 -16.49
CA PHE A 32 31.85 -0.36 -16.34
C PHE A 32 31.13 -0.56 -17.68
N TRP A 33 30.92 0.50 -18.46
CA TRP A 33 30.22 0.40 -19.76
C TRP A 33 30.96 -0.48 -20.76
N ILE A 34 32.30 -0.43 -20.78
CA ILE A 34 33.08 -1.30 -21.66
C ILE A 34 32.94 -2.76 -21.22
N ALA A 35 33.00 -3.05 -19.91
CA ALA A 35 32.80 -4.40 -19.39
C ALA A 35 31.39 -4.94 -19.64
N ASP A 36 30.37 -4.09 -19.44
CA ASP A 36 28.97 -4.43 -19.71
C ASP A 36 28.73 -4.69 -21.20
N LEU A 37 29.32 -3.87 -22.08
CA LEU A 37 29.29 -4.09 -23.52
C LEU A 37 29.94 -5.44 -23.91
N LEU A 38 31.12 -5.73 -23.34
CA LEU A 38 31.83 -6.99 -23.57
C LEU A 38 30.99 -8.21 -23.15
N ASP A 39 30.30 -8.13 -22.01
CA ASP A 39 29.39 -9.17 -21.51
C ASP A 39 28.13 -9.32 -22.38
N ASN A 40 27.46 -8.22 -22.71
CA ASN A 40 26.24 -8.23 -23.52
C ASN A 40 26.48 -8.83 -24.91
N LEU A 41 27.66 -8.58 -25.49
CA LEU A 41 28.09 -9.16 -26.76
C LEU A 41 28.64 -10.59 -26.62
N LYS A 42 28.84 -11.09 -25.40
CA LYS A 42 29.43 -12.42 -25.09
C LYS A 42 30.81 -12.63 -25.71
N ILE A 43 31.63 -11.57 -25.75
CA ILE A 43 32.96 -11.57 -26.39
C ILE A 43 34.11 -11.49 -25.38
N ASP A 44 33.81 -11.65 -24.11
CA ASP A 44 34.66 -11.45 -22.94
C ASP A 44 35.27 -12.76 -22.39
N GLY A 45 34.95 -13.91 -22.99
CA GLY A 45 35.29 -15.24 -22.46
C GLY A 45 36.75 -15.43 -22.05
N ASP A 46 37.69 -14.83 -22.80
CA ASP A 46 39.14 -14.95 -22.56
C ASP A 46 39.64 -14.07 -21.40
N PHE A 47 38.79 -13.18 -20.87
CA PHE A 47 39.16 -12.13 -19.91
C PHE A 47 38.24 -12.05 -18.69
N ARG A 48 37.36 -13.05 -18.49
CA ARG A 48 36.29 -12.95 -17.48
C ARG A 48 36.81 -12.74 -16.06
N GLU A 49 37.84 -13.49 -15.68
CA GLU A 49 38.45 -13.40 -14.35
C GLU A 49 39.10 -12.03 -14.13
N ASP A 50 39.88 -11.54 -15.11
CA ASP A 50 40.52 -10.23 -15.05
C ASP A 50 39.50 -9.09 -14.98
N ILE A 51 38.42 -9.19 -15.77
CA ILE A 51 37.30 -8.23 -15.73
C ILE A 51 36.64 -8.27 -14.35
N ALA A 52 36.35 -9.46 -13.80
CA ALA A 52 35.73 -9.60 -12.49
C ALA A 52 36.56 -8.96 -11.37
N ALA A 53 37.86 -9.29 -11.32
CA ALA A 53 38.80 -8.78 -10.33
C ALA A 53 38.95 -7.25 -10.41
N SER A 54 39.10 -6.71 -11.62
CA SER A 54 39.22 -5.27 -11.85
C SER A 54 37.94 -4.51 -11.48
N LEU A 55 36.76 -5.03 -11.84
CA LEU A 55 35.48 -4.44 -11.44
C LEU A 55 35.32 -4.45 -9.92
N HIS A 56 35.63 -5.57 -9.26
CA HIS A 56 35.54 -5.69 -7.81
C HIS A 56 36.50 -4.74 -7.09
N SER A 57 37.75 -4.60 -7.57
CA SER A 57 38.71 -3.65 -6.99
C SER A 57 38.20 -2.21 -7.11
N LYS A 58 37.73 -1.80 -8.28
CA LYS A 58 37.15 -0.47 -8.49
C LYS A 58 35.93 -0.22 -7.61
N ALA A 59 35.08 -1.23 -7.43
CA ALA A 59 33.94 -1.16 -6.52
C ALA A 59 34.36 -0.92 -5.07
N LYS A 60 35.42 -1.61 -4.59
CA LYS A 60 35.98 -1.40 -3.24
C LYS A 60 36.52 0.02 -3.06
N ASP A 61 37.13 0.61 -4.08
CA ASP A 61 37.63 1.98 -4.01
C ASP A 61 36.48 3.01 -4.00
N LEU A 62 35.49 2.84 -4.88
CA LEU A 62 34.27 3.66 -4.88
C LEU A 62 33.51 3.60 -3.54
N LEU A 63 33.47 2.41 -2.91
CA LEU A 63 32.86 2.23 -1.60
C LEU A 63 33.60 3.03 -0.51
N LYS A 64 34.94 3.02 -0.51
CA LYS A 64 35.74 3.82 0.43
C LYS A 64 35.55 5.32 0.23
N ASP A 65 35.35 5.74 -1.01
CA ASP A 65 35.07 7.13 -1.37
C ASP A 65 33.63 7.57 -1.04
N GLY A 66 32.78 6.65 -0.56
CA GLY A 66 31.37 6.91 -0.26
C GLY A 66 30.45 7.00 -1.48
N ASP A 67 30.93 6.62 -2.68
CA ASP A 67 30.12 6.54 -3.90
C ASP A 67 29.38 5.20 -3.97
N PHE A 68 28.46 4.99 -3.02
CA PHE A 68 27.76 3.73 -2.83
C PHE A 68 26.98 3.27 -4.07
N HIS A 69 26.35 4.20 -4.79
CA HIS A 69 25.60 3.86 -6.00
C HIS A 69 26.49 3.29 -7.10
N SER A 70 27.63 3.93 -7.37
CA SER A 70 28.56 3.46 -8.39
C SER A 70 29.21 2.15 -7.94
N ALA A 71 29.60 2.03 -6.66
CA ALA A 71 30.16 0.81 -6.09
C ALA A 71 29.24 -0.40 -6.30
N ARG A 72 27.93 -0.25 -6.01
CA ARG A 72 26.94 -1.32 -6.23
C ARG A 72 26.87 -1.76 -7.69
N SER A 73 26.82 -0.82 -8.64
CA SER A 73 26.79 -1.16 -10.08
C SER A 73 28.01 -2.01 -10.48
N TYR A 74 29.20 -1.64 -10.01
CA TYR A 74 30.41 -2.42 -10.27
C TYR A 74 30.39 -3.80 -9.58
N PHE A 75 29.96 -3.89 -8.31
CA PHE A 75 29.84 -5.18 -7.62
C PHE A 75 28.81 -6.11 -8.27
N GLU A 76 27.69 -5.60 -8.80
CA GLU A 76 26.69 -6.41 -9.50
C GLU A 76 27.28 -7.06 -10.76
N LEU A 77 28.00 -6.28 -11.58
CA LEU A 77 28.64 -6.81 -12.77
C LEU A 77 29.79 -7.77 -12.40
N ALA A 78 30.58 -7.46 -11.36
CA ALA A 78 31.62 -8.35 -10.85
C ALA A 78 31.02 -9.69 -10.36
N SER A 79 29.94 -9.65 -9.58
CA SER A 79 29.22 -10.83 -9.09
C SER A 79 28.76 -11.71 -10.25
N LYS A 80 28.17 -11.11 -11.29
CA LYS A 80 27.78 -11.83 -12.52
C LYS A 80 28.99 -12.50 -13.19
N LYS A 81 30.14 -11.83 -13.23
CA LYS A 81 31.38 -12.37 -13.82
C LYS A 81 31.96 -13.53 -13.01
N TYR A 82 32.03 -13.40 -11.68
CA TYR A 82 32.49 -14.49 -10.82
C TYR A 82 31.62 -15.73 -10.95
N GLN A 83 30.29 -15.55 -11.05
CA GLN A 83 29.39 -16.66 -11.31
C GLN A 83 29.65 -17.34 -12.67
N GLN A 84 30.01 -16.57 -13.71
CA GLN A 84 30.39 -17.12 -15.03
C GLN A 84 31.75 -17.83 -15.02
N CYS A 85 32.57 -17.63 -13.98
CA CYS A 85 33.89 -18.26 -13.79
C CYS A 85 33.84 -19.39 -12.75
N ASP A 86 32.66 -19.71 -12.20
CA ASP A 86 32.48 -20.66 -11.09
C ASP A 86 33.29 -20.31 -9.82
N ASP A 87 33.63 -19.03 -9.61
CA ASP A 87 34.29 -18.53 -8.40
C ASP A 87 33.24 -18.19 -7.32
N GLU A 88 32.89 -19.19 -6.51
CA GLU A 88 31.85 -19.05 -5.46
C GLU A 88 32.25 -18.03 -4.38
N ASN A 89 33.52 -17.96 -3.99
CA ASN A 89 33.97 -17.08 -2.89
C ASN A 89 33.85 -15.61 -3.30
N SER A 90 34.42 -15.24 -4.44
CA SER A 90 34.40 -13.84 -4.91
C SER A 90 32.99 -13.39 -5.31
N TRP A 91 32.17 -14.33 -5.79
CA TRP A 91 30.74 -14.10 -6.02
C TRP A 91 30.01 -13.74 -4.72
N LEU A 92 30.20 -14.52 -3.65
CA LEU A 92 29.60 -14.27 -2.34
C LEU A 92 30.10 -12.97 -1.71
N GLU A 93 31.40 -12.70 -1.78
CA GLU A 93 31.97 -11.43 -1.31
C GLU A 93 31.34 -10.22 -2.00
N SER A 94 31.06 -10.34 -3.30
CA SER A 94 30.42 -9.26 -4.07
C SER A 94 28.95 -9.07 -3.64
N LEU A 95 28.21 -10.14 -3.36
CA LEU A 95 26.84 -10.05 -2.82
C LEU A 95 26.80 -9.40 -1.43
N ILE A 96 27.75 -9.76 -0.55
CA ILE A 96 27.91 -9.12 0.76
C ILE A 96 28.21 -7.64 0.60
N ALA A 97 29.17 -7.28 -0.26
CA ALA A 97 29.54 -5.90 -0.47
C ALA A 97 28.38 -5.04 -1.03
N ILE A 98 27.53 -5.60 -1.91
CA ILE A 98 26.31 -4.92 -2.38
C ILE A 98 25.38 -4.59 -1.21
N ALA A 99 25.17 -5.55 -0.31
CA ALA A 99 24.31 -5.37 0.86
C ALA A 99 24.89 -4.33 1.84
N GLU A 100 26.20 -4.37 2.08
CA GLU A 100 26.91 -3.37 2.90
C GLU A 100 26.88 -1.97 2.28
N CYS A 101 26.98 -1.86 0.95
CA CYS A 101 26.82 -0.56 0.27
C CYS A 101 25.44 0.06 0.53
N PHE A 102 24.38 -0.75 0.58
CA PHE A 102 23.04 -0.24 0.89
C PHE A 102 22.92 0.17 2.36
N GLU A 103 23.47 -0.62 3.27
CA GLU A 103 23.45 -0.31 4.70
C GLU A 103 24.23 0.97 5.02
N LEU A 104 25.44 1.11 4.49
CA LEU A 104 26.28 2.29 4.68
C LEU A 104 25.65 3.54 4.04
N GLU A 105 25.03 3.40 2.87
CA GLU A 105 24.30 4.53 2.28
C GLU A 105 23.11 4.92 3.17
N ALA A 106 22.36 3.96 3.70
CA ALA A 106 21.25 4.24 4.61
C ALA A 106 21.73 5.01 5.85
N ASP A 107 22.78 4.54 6.51
CA ASP A 107 23.38 5.20 7.68
C ASP A 107 23.83 6.63 7.34
N SER A 108 24.41 6.86 6.15
CA SER A 108 24.82 8.19 5.69
C SER A 108 23.64 9.14 5.45
N ARG A 109 22.46 8.61 5.14
CA ARG A 109 21.24 9.38 4.84
C ARG A 109 20.39 9.66 6.08
N SER A 110 20.54 8.89 7.16
CA SER A 110 19.75 9.04 8.39
C SER A 110 19.83 10.42 9.03
N SER A 111 20.89 11.18 8.75
CA SER A 111 21.05 12.57 9.22
C SER A 111 20.36 13.61 8.35
N GLY A 112 20.01 13.27 7.11
CA GLY A 112 19.42 14.20 6.14
C GLY A 112 17.99 13.88 5.74
N SER A 113 17.64 12.61 5.59
CA SER A 113 16.27 12.16 5.34
C SER A 113 16.09 10.72 5.83
N ASN A 114 15.30 10.56 6.89
CA ASN A 114 15.00 9.25 7.44
C ASN A 114 14.15 8.40 6.48
N VAL A 115 13.30 9.02 5.65
CA VAL A 115 12.55 8.31 4.59
C VAL A 115 13.50 7.66 3.57
N VAL A 116 14.51 8.41 3.12
CA VAL A 116 15.51 7.90 2.16
C VAL A 116 16.42 6.86 2.82
N ALA A 117 16.80 7.06 4.08
CA ALA A 117 17.54 6.06 4.84
C ALA A 117 16.77 4.74 4.94
N ASN A 118 15.48 4.80 5.26
CA ASN A 118 14.63 3.62 5.41
C ASN A 118 14.52 2.82 4.10
N PHE A 119 14.40 3.52 2.96
CA PHE A 119 14.46 2.90 1.64
C PHE A 119 15.75 2.10 1.44
N PHE A 120 16.91 2.64 1.83
CA PHE A 120 18.18 1.94 1.67
C PHE A 120 18.37 0.78 2.67
N PHE A 121 17.90 0.90 3.91
CA PHE A 121 17.92 -0.22 4.86
C PHE A 121 17.06 -1.40 4.37
N GLU A 122 15.88 -1.14 3.82
CA GLU A 122 15.05 -2.18 3.21
C GLU A 122 15.76 -2.88 2.05
N ASN A 123 16.43 -2.12 1.17
CA ASN A 123 17.24 -2.68 0.09
C ASN A 123 18.42 -3.49 0.61
N ALA A 124 19.04 -3.09 1.73
CA ALA A 124 20.09 -3.88 2.38
C ALA A 124 19.56 -5.24 2.83
N ILE A 125 18.38 -5.30 3.48
CA ILE A 125 17.74 -6.58 3.88
C ILE A 125 17.48 -7.46 2.65
N GLN A 126 16.96 -6.90 1.55
CA GLN A 126 16.73 -7.67 0.32
C GLN A 126 18.04 -8.15 -0.31
N ALA A 127 19.09 -7.32 -0.30
CA ALA A 127 20.41 -7.69 -0.78
C ALA A 127 21.01 -8.84 0.04
N TYR A 128 20.95 -8.77 1.37
CA TYR A 128 21.37 -9.86 2.26
C TYR A 128 20.58 -11.16 2.02
N ARG A 129 19.28 -11.08 1.71
CA ARG A 129 18.46 -12.25 1.38
C ARG A 129 18.85 -12.95 0.09
N ARG A 130 19.53 -12.28 -0.84
CA ARG A 130 20.07 -12.90 -2.08
C ARG A 130 21.19 -13.90 -1.80
N ILE A 131 21.82 -13.83 -0.63
CA ILE A 131 22.88 -14.75 -0.24
C ILE A 131 22.28 -16.14 0.03
N PRO A 132 22.80 -17.22 -0.58
CA PRO A 132 22.29 -18.57 -0.40
C PRO A 132 22.29 -19.00 1.07
N THR A 133 21.20 -19.63 1.52
CA THR A 133 21.00 -20.04 2.93
C THR A 133 22.18 -20.83 3.50
N LYS A 134 22.81 -21.72 2.70
CA LYS A 134 23.97 -22.52 3.12
C LYS A 134 25.20 -21.70 3.54
N HIS A 135 25.32 -20.46 3.07
CA HIS A 135 26.49 -19.60 3.30
C HIS A 135 26.23 -18.49 4.33
N ARG A 136 24.97 -18.27 4.71
CA ARG A 136 24.57 -17.13 5.56
C ARG A 136 25.24 -17.11 6.93
N ALA A 137 25.39 -18.28 7.55
CA ALA A 137 26.05 -18.40 8.86
C ALA A 137 27.51 -17.95 8.84
N ALA A 138 28.24 -18.17 7.74
CA ALA A 138 29.65 -17.79 7.64
C ALA A 138 29.85 -16.27 7.60
N TYR A 139 28.84 -15.52 7.17
CA TYR A 139 28.89 -14.06 7.04
C TYR A 139 28.00 -13.33 8.07
N GLY A 140 27.41 -14.05 9.03
CA GLY A 140 26.51 -13.48 10.05
C GLY A 140 25.32 -12.73 9.44
N VAL A 141 24.74 -13.27 8.36
CA VAL A 141 23.70 -12.57 7.58
C VAL A 141 22.44 -12.37 8.41
N GLU A 142 22.06 -13.36 9.23
CA GLU A 142 20.91 -13.26 10.12
C GLU A 142 21.08 -12.15 11.15
N GLU A 143 22.24 -12.03 11.80
CA GLU A 143 22.53 -10.96 12.76
C GLU A 143 22.51 -9.58 12.11
N LYS A 144 23.07 -9.45 10.90
CA LYS A 144 23.03 -8.21 10.12
C LYS A 144 21.59 -7.82 9.76
N ILE A 145 20.76 -8.76 9.29
CA ILE A 145 19.35 -8.50 9.00
C ILE A 145 18.59 -8.06 10.26
N VAL A 146 18.87 -8.66 11.43
CA VAL A 146 18.25 -8.25 12.70
C VAL A 146 18.67 -6.82 13.05
N SER A 147 19.96 -6.51 12.99
CA SER A 147 20.45 -5.15 13.28
C SER A 147 19.85 -4.10 12.35
N ILE A 148 19.73 -4.40 11.05
CA ILE A 148 19.14 -3.48 10.07
C ILE A 148 17.63 -3.30 10.32
N ARG A 149 16.92 -4.34 10.79
CA ARG A 149 15.51 -4.20 11.18
C ARG A 149 15.34 -3.22 12.33
N ASP A 150 16.23 -3.25 13.32
CA ASP A 150 16.20 -2.28 14.41
C ASP A 150 16.42 -0.85 13.87
N LYS A 151 17.35 -0.67 12.93
CA LYS A 151 17.56 0.61 12.24
C LYS A 151 16.32 1.07 11.46
N VAL A 152 15.65 0.16 10.73
CA VAL A 152 14.38 0.43 10.01
C VAL A 152 13.31 0.94 10.96
N VAL A 153 13.15 0.33 12.13
CA VAL A 153 12.17 0.77 13.14
C VAL A 153 12.50 2.18 13.65
N VAL A 154 13.76 2.47 13.94
CA VAL A 154 14.20 3.79 14.43
C VAL A 154 14.02 4.85 13.35
N SER A 155 14.53 4.63 12.13
CA SER A 155 14.37 5.58 11.02
C SER A 155 12.91 5.72 10.59
N GLY A 156 12.12 4.66 10.69
CA GLY A 156 10.69 4.69 10.39
C GLY A 156 9.93 5.65 11.29
N LYS A 157 10.15 5.58 12.60
CA LYS A 157 9.57 6.52 13.57
C LYS A 157 10.08 7.94 13.37
N ALA A 158 11.38 8.11 13.10
CA ALA A 158 11.95 9.43 12.81
C ALA A 158 11.36 10.06 11.53
N SER A 159 11.07 9.24 10.51
CA SER A 159 10.45 9.70 9.27
C SER A 159 9.09 10.35 9.49
N LEU A 160 8.29 9.85 10.46
CA LEU A 160 7.00 10.46 10.80
C LEU A 160 7.15 11.88 11.35
N ALA A 161 8.24 12.16 12.08
CA ALA A 161 8.52 13.50 12.60
C ALA A 161 9.04 14.46 11.51
N GLU A 162 9.55 13.93 10.40
CA GLU A 162 9.97 14.71 9.22
C GLU A 162 8.80 15.01 8.26
N MET A 163 7.64 14.35 8.43
CA MET A 163 6.50 14.54 7.54
C MET A 163 5.78 15.84 7.85
N ASP A 164 5.77 16.76 6.89
CA ASP A 164 4.92 17.95 6.93
C ASP A 164 3.46 17.59 6.63
N MET A 165 2.55 18.19 7.40
CA MET A 165 1.12 18.10 7.13
C MET A 165 0.78 18.98 5.92
N LEU A 166 0.16 18.39 4.90
CA LEU A 166 -0.40 19.15 3.78
C LEU A 166 -1.79 19.67 4.19
N GLU A 167 -1.87 20.96 4.48
CA GLU A 167 -3.14 21.64 4.68
C GLU A 167 -3.78 21.95 3.32
N THR A 168 -5.00 21.49 3.10
CA THR A 168 -5.83 21.98 1.99
C THR A 168 -6.38 23.37 2.34
N PRO A 169 -6.67 24.24 1.37
CA PRO A 169 -7.33 25.52 1.64
C PRO A 169 -8.59 25.32 2.49
N GLU A 170 -8.85 26.24 3.42
CA GLU A 170 -10.06 26.18 4.25
C GLU A 170 -11.31 26.15 3.36
N ILE A 171 -12.15 25.13 3.58
CA ILE A 171 -13.44 24.99 2.90
C ILE A 171 -14.51 25.38 3.91
N ASP A 172 -15.28 26.43 3.61
CA ASP A 172 -16.44 26.79 4.42
C ASP A 172 -17.57 25.76 4.22
N ILE A 173 -17.79 24.93 5.24
CA ILE A 173 -18.83 23.90 5.26
C ILE A 173 -20.14 24.39 5.89
N SER A 174 -20.26 25.67 6.26
CA SER A 174 -21.42 26.20 7.01
C SER A 174 -22.76 25.90 6.35
N ASP A 175 -22.84 26.00 5.02
CA ASP A 175 -24.09 25.73 4.30
C ASP A 175 -24.37 24.22 4.19
N ILE A 176 -23.33 23.39 4.08
CA ILE A 176 -23.47 21.92 4.11
C ILE A 176 -24.02 21.49 5.48
N VAL A 177 -23.49 22.06 6.57
CA VAL A 177 -23.95 21.83 7.94
C VAL A 177 -25.40 22.23 8.13
N LYS A 178 -25.80 23.43 7.68
CA LYS A 178 -27.19 23.88 7.78
C LYS A 178 -28.14 22.97 7.02
N GLN A 179 -27.76 22.55 5.81
CA GLN A 179 -28.58 21.67 4.98
C GLN A 179 -28.70 20.27 5.57
N SER A 180 -27.61 19.71 6.12
CA SER A 180 -27.63 18.38 6.73
C SER A 180 -28.51 18.32 7.98
N ILE A 181 -28.43 19.34 8.85
CA ILE A 181 -29.32 19.51 9.99
C ILE A 181 -30.78 19.62 9.52
N ALA A 182 -31.07 20.55 8.59
CA ALA A 182 -32.42 20.76 8.09
C ALA A 182 -33.02 19.50 7.42
N HIS A 183 -32.18 18.69 6.77
CA HIS A 183 -32.60 17.43 6.15
C HIS A 183 -33.04 16.38 7.17
N VAL A 184 -32.59 16.43 8.42
CA VAL A 184 -32.96 15.45 9.44
C VAL A 184 -33.89 15.99 10.53
N SER A 185 -34.10 17.31 10.59
CA SER A 185 -34.98 17.95 11.56
C SER A 185 -36.48 17.70 11.30
N GLY A 186 -37.26 17.71 12.37
CA GLY A 186 -38.72 17.73 12.34
C GLY A 186 -39.36 16.43 11.85
N ARG A 187 -38.65 15.31 11.96
CA ARG A 187 -39.13 13.98 11.52
C ARG A 187 -40.11 13.43 12.57
N ARG A 188 -41.16 12.73 12.12
CA ARG A 188 -42.26 12.36 13.03
C ARG A 188 -41.91 11.18 13.92
N SER A 189 -40.99 10.34 13.48
CA SER A 189 -40.58 9.14 14.18
C SER A 189 -39.08 8.88 14.02
N SER A 190 -38.53 8.04 14.89
CA SER A 190 -37.13 7.62 14.84
C SER A 190 -36.79 6.87 13.54
N GLU A 191 -37.75 6.15 12.95
CA GLU A 191 -37.62 5.48 11.66
C GLU A 191 -37.47 6.49 10.52
N GLU A 192 -38.35 7.50 10.44
CA GLU A 192 -38.27 8.56 9.42
C GLU A 192 -36.97 9.36 9.54
N ALA A 193 -36.55 9.65 10.76
CA ALA A 193 -35.28 10.32 11.05
C ALA A 193 -34.08 9.48 10.59
N LEU A 194 -34.09 8.18 10.87
CA LEU A 194 -33.01 7.27 10.49
C LEU A 194 -32.92 7.07 8.96
N LEU A 195 -34.06 6.99 8.28
CA LEU A 195 -34.11 6.96 6.82
C LEU A 195 -33.54 8.24 6.22
N SER A 196 -33.90 9.40 6.78
CA SER A 196 -33.38 10.70 6.33
C SER A 196 -31.87 10.83 6.58
N PHE A 197 -31.40 10.36 7.74
CA PHE A 197 -29.99 10.38 8.12
C PHE A 197 -29.12 9.52 7.21
N THR A 198 -29.57 8.30 6.88
CA THR A 198 -28.87 7.39 5.98
C THR A 198 -29.00 7.76 4.49
N SER A 199 -29.81 8.76 4.16
CA SER A 199 -29.92 9.30 2.81
C SER A 199 -29.03 10.51 2.54
N LEU A 200 -28.33 11.05 3.56
CA LEU A 200 -27.47 12.25 3.43
C LEU A 200 -26.38 12.10 2.36
N PHE A 201 -25.80 10.90 2.28
CA PHE A 201 -24.78 10.58 1.30
C PHE A 201 -25.07 9.19 0.70
N SER A 202 -24.82 9.00 -0.59
CA SER A 202 -25.09 7.72 -1.26
C SER A 202 -23.87 6.80 -1.31
N GLY A 203 -22.70 7.31 -0.91
CA GLY A 203 -21.40 6.65 -1.09
C GLY A 203 -20.59 7.34 -2.18
N PRO A 204 -19.27 7.12 -2.19
CA PRO A 204 -18.40 7.65 -3.23
C PRO A 204 -18.73 7.00 -4.58
N LYS A 205 -18.55 7.78 -5.64
CA LYS A 205 -18.66 7.30 -7.02
C LYS A 205 -17.26 7.07 -7.56
N TYR A 206 -16.94 5.81 -7.87
CA TYR A 206 -15.57 5.45 -8.27
C TYR A 206 -15.16 6.18 -9.54
N LYS A 207 -16.05 6.26 -10.53
CA LYS A 207 -15.77 6.94 -11.80
C LYS A 207 -15.50 8.43 -11.61
N ASP A 208 -16.31 9.12 -10.83
CA ASP A 208 -16.15 10.56 -10.57
C ASP A 208 -14.80 10.84 -9.87
N LEU A 209 -14.45 10.03 -8.87
CA LEU A 209 -13.16 10.12 -8.19
C LEU A 209 -12.00 9.75 -9.13
N SER A 210 -12.16 8.74 -9.98
CA SER A 210 -11.12 8.36 -10.94
C SER A 210 -10.88 9.46 -11.97
N GLU A 211 -11.93 10.08 -12.51
CA GLU A 211 -11.83 11.18 -13.47
C GLU A 211 -11.18 12.41 -12.82
N SER A 212 -11.65 12.79 -11.63
CA SER A 212 -11.06 13.90 -10.87
C SER A 212 -9.58 13.63 -10.52
N ALA A 213 -9.23 12.40 -10.15
CA ALA A 213 -7.85 12.01 -9.87
C ALA A 213 -6.97 12.16 -11.12
N LYS A 214 -7.43 11.71 -12.29
CA LYS A 214 -6.73 11.90 -13.56
C LYS A 214 -6.50 13.38 -13.87
N GLU A 215 -7.51 14.24 -13.67
CA GLU A 215 -7.37 15.68 -13.88
C GLU A 215 -6.32 16.32 -12.96
N VAL A 216 -6.33 15.97 -11.68
CA VAL A 216 -5.33 16.47 -10.71
C VAL A 216 -3.93 15.99 -11.10
N MET A 217 -3.80 14.73 -11.51
CA MET A 217 -2.51 14.17 -11.93
C MET A 217 -1.93 14.87 -13.16
N GLN A 218 -2.78 15.25 -14.12
CA GLN A 218 -2.37 16.02 -15.30
C GLN A 218 -1.89 17.44 -14.95
N LYS A 219 -2.50 18.06 -13.94
CA LYS A 219 -2.15 19.42 -13.49
C LYS A 219 -0.89 19.45 -12.61
N SER A 220 -0.58 18.36 -11.90
CA SER A 220 0.51 18.29 -10.91
C SER A 220 1.68 17.38 -11.32
N LEU A 221 2.22 17.59 -12.52
CA LEU A 221 3.25 16.74 -13.12
C LEU A 221 4.47 16.49 -12.22
N PHE A 222 4.93 17.48 -11.44
CA PHE A 222 6.11 17.33 -10.59
C PHE A 222 5.92 16.38 -9.40
N SER A 223 4.73 16.33 -8.81
CA SER A 223 4.45 15.45 -7.66
C SER A 223 4.36 13.97 -8.05
N ASN A 224 3.96 13.70 -9.30
CA ASN A 224 3.75 12.35 -9.82
C ASN A 224 5.02 11.70 -10.41
N LEU A 225 6.08 12.48 -10.59
CA LEU A 225 7.39 12.04 -11.07
C LEU A 225 8.20 11.28 -10.02
N PHE A 226 7.80 11.34 -8.76
CA PHE A 226 8.49 10.69 -7.66
C PHE A 226 7.63 9.58 -7.07
N GLY A 227 8.27 8.44 -6.78
CA GLY A 227 7.64 7.40 -5.99
C GLY A 227 7.37 7.89 -4.56
N SER A 228 6.48 7.21 -3.87
CA SER A 228 6.12 7.54 -2.49
C SER A 228 5.98 6.29 -1.64
N SER A 229 6.20 6.47 -0.34
CA SER A 229 5.96 5.44 0.67
C SER A 229 4.84 5.89 1.58
N HIS A 230 3.91 4.99 1.87
CA HIS A 230 2.84 5.17 2.83
C HIS A 230 3.24 4.49 4.13
N MET A 231 3.17 5.22 5.24
CA MET A 231 3.63 4.77 6.54
C MET A 231 2.47 4.65 7.53
N SER A 232 2.48 3.61 8.35
CA SER A 232 1.60 3.47 9.51
C SER A 232 2.00 4.45 10.62
N SER A 233 1.11 4.66 11.60
CA SER A 233 1.34 5.50 12.78
C SER A 233 2.54 5.07 13.62
N ASP A 234 2.98 3.81 13.50
CA ASP A 234 4.17 3.28 14.18
C ASP A 234 5.48 3.42 13.37
N GLY A 235 5.41 3.99 12.17
CA GLY A 235 6.56 4.26 11.30
C GLY A 235 6.92 3.13 10.34
N ARG A 236 6.11 2.06 10.25
CA ARG A 236 6.30 1.01 9.23
C ARG A 236 5.83 1.47 7.85
N VAL A 237 6.60 1.16 6.81
CA VAL A 237 6.13 1.30 5.42
C VAL A 237 5.12 0.19 5.12
N ILE A 238 3.86 0.58 4.90
CA ILE A 238 2.73 -0.35 4.65
C ILE A 238 2.36 -0.45 3.17
N ALA A 239 2.70 0.55 2.37
CA ALA A 239 2.53 0.52 0.92
C ALA A 239 3.54 1.43 0.22
N LYS A 240 3.81 1.13 -1.06
CA LYS A 240 4.66 1.95 -1.92
C LYS A 240 3.97 2.19 -3.24
N THR A 241 4.07 3.42 -3.71
CA THR A 241 3.60 3.82 -5.03
C THR A 241 4.82 4.21 -5.86
N PRO A 242 5.12 3.50 -6.95
CA PRO A 242 6.26 3.84 -7.82
C PRO A 242 6.06 5.20 -8.50
N ALA A 243 7.16 5.77 -8.99
CA ALA A 243 7.10 6.94 -9.87
C ALA A 243 6.34 6.60 -11.16
N MET A 244 5.57 7.54 -11.68
CA MET A 244 4.88 7.33 -12.96
C MET A 244 5.87 7.08 -14.09
N ASN A 245 5.50 6.14 -14.97
CA ASN A 245 6.19 5.91 -16.21
C ASN A 245 5.63 6.84 -17.29
N LEU A 246 6.28 8.00 -17.47
CA LEU A 246 5.88 9.00 -18.47
C LEU A 246 5.94 8.49 -19.92
N GLY A 247 6.71 7.44 -20.18
CA GLY A 247 6.83 6.83 -21.51
C GLY A 247 5.78 5.77 -21.81
N ALA A 248 4.92 5.41 -20.85
CA ALA A 248 3.91 4.38 -20.97
C ALA A 248 2.50 4.92 -20.75
N GLY A 249 1.50 4.18 -21.24
CA GLY A 249 0.08 4.55 -21.10
C GLY A 249 -0.46 4.33 -19.68
N GLU A 250 -1.75 4.62 -19.49
CA GLU A 250 -2.45 4.44 -18.21
C GLU A 250 -2.43 2.99 -17.70
N ASP A 251 -2.30 2.03 -18.61
CA ASP A 251 -2.29 0.61 -18.25
C ASP A 251 -0.98 0.11 -17.63
N ASP A 252 0.07 0.93 -17.63
CA ASP A 252 1.34 0.62 -16.97
C ASP A 252 1.12 0.41 -15.46
N PRO A 253 1.68 -0.66 -14.85
CA PRO A 253 1.48 -0.94 -13.43
C PRO A 253 1.86 0.22 -12.50
N ALA A 254 2.90 1.01 -12.85
CA ALA A 254 3.29 2.15 -12.05
C ALA A 254 2.28 3.30 -12.16
N ASN A 255 1.76 3.55 -13.37
CA ASN A 255 0.73 4.55 -13.60
C ASN A 255 -0.60 4.18 -12.92
N LYS A 256 -0.99 2.89 -12.92
CA LYS A 256 -2.17 2.40 -12.18
C LYS A 256 -2.03 2.60 -10.67
N ALA A 257 -0.86 2.29 -10.11
CA ALA A 257 -0.61 2.49 -8.69
C ALA A 257 -0.66 3.97 -8.30
N ALA A 258 -0.09 4.86 -9.14
CA ALA A 258 -0.15 6.31 -8.93
C ALA A 258 -1.60 6.83 -8.98
N LEU A 259 -2.39 6.38 -9.96
CA LEU A 259 -3.80 6.73 -10.06
C LEU A 259 -4.60 6.26 -8.84
N HIS A 260 -4.39 5.01 -8.43
CA HIS A 260 -5.06 4.44 -7.26
C HIS A 260 -4.77 5.23 -5.99
N ARG A 261 -3.50 5.61 -5.76
CA ARG A 261 -3.12 6.50 -4.66
C ARG A 261 -3.88 7.82 -4.69
N GLN A 262 -3.95 8.46 -5.86
CA GLN A 262 -4.62 9.75 -6.01
C GLN A 262 -6.13 9.63 -5.74
N ILE A 263 -6.77 8.55 -6.19
CA ILE A 263 -8.18 8.26 -5.90
C ILE A 263 -8.40 8.13 -4.40
N GLN A 264 -7.55 7.39 -3.69
CA GLN A 264 -7.67 7.23 -2.23
C GLN A 264 -7.50 8.56 -1.47
N GLN A 265 -6.58 9.43 -1.93
CA GLN A 265 -6.42 10.77 -1.35
C GLN A 265 -7.67 11.63 -1.52
N GLN A 266 -8.26 11.63 -2.73
CA GLN A 266 -9.50 12.38 -2.97
C GLN A 266 -10.69 11.83 -2.18
N LEU A 267 -10.78 10.50 -2.06
CA LEU A 267 -11.78 9.86 -1.22
C LEU A 267 -11.63 10.28 0.24
N SER A 268 -10.40 10.32 0.77
CA SER A 268 -10.14 10.74 2.15
C SER A 268 -10.64 12.17 2.41
N ILE A 269 -10.37 13.10 1.49
CA ILE A 269 -10.86 14.49 1.56
C ILE A 269 -12.38 14.53 1.50
N GLN A 270 -12.98 13.78 0.57
CA GLN A 270 -14.44 13.72 0.44
C GLN A 270 -15.10 13.20 1.71
N ILE A 271 -14.56 12.13 2.31
CA ILE A 271 -15.10 11.54 3.53
C ILE A 271 -14.97 12.50 4.71
N GLN A 272 -13.86 13.22 4.83
CA GLN A 272 -13.70 14.26 5.85
C GLN A 272 -14.82 15.30 5.77
N LEU A 273 -15.07 15.86 4.57
CA LEU A 273 -16.14 16.84 4.35
C LEU A 273 -17.53 16.26 4.64
N VAL A 274 -17.79 15.00 4.26
CA VAL A 274 -19.06 14.33 4.53
C VAL A 274 -19.26 14.12 6.03
N VAL A 275 -18.23 13.69 6.75
CA VAL A 275 -18.35 13.44 8.19
C VAL A 275 -18.57 14.72 8.98
N GLU A 276 -17.71 15.72 8.76
CA GLU A 276 -17.73 16.99 9.50
C GLU A 276 -18.91 17.88 9.07
N GLY A 277 -19.23 17.92 7.78
CA GLY A 277 -20.29 18.76 7.24
C GLY A 277 -21.68 18.14 7.28
N GLN A 278 -21.80 16.80 7.23
CA GLN A 278 -23.09 16.13 7.11
C GLN A 278 -23.39 15.18 8.27
N ILE A 279 -22.55 14.17 8.49
CA ILE A 279 -22.88 13.06 9.40
C ILE A 279 -22.93 13.53 10.86
N LEU A 280 -21.89 14.19 11.36
CA LEU A 280 -21.84 14.61 12.77
C LEU A 280 -22.89 15.67 13.13
N PRO A 281 -23.09 16.74 12.33
CA PRO A 281 -24.15 17.72 12.60
C PRO A 281 -25.54 17.10 12.59
N ALA A 282 -25.83 16.24 11.60
CA ALA A 282 -27.12 15.57 11.51
C ALA A 282 -27.32 14.56 12.65
N LEU A 283 -26.27 13.84 13.07
CA LEU A 283 -26.33 12.95 14.24
C LEU A 283 -26.69 13.74 15.51
N GLY A 284 -26.05 14.89 15.72
CA GLY A 284 -26.38 15.78 16.83
C GLY A 284 -27.85 16.19 16.82
N GLN A 285 -28.36 16.61 15.65
CA GLN A 285 -29.77 16.96 15.51
C GLN A 285 -30.72 15.76 15.75
N LEU A 286 -30.37 14.58 15.24
CA LEU A 286 -31.14 13.34 15.46
C LEU A 286 -31.31 13.07 16.96
N LEU A 287 -30.23 13.19 17.73
CA LEU A 287 -30.21 12.90 19.16
C LEU A 287 -30.92 13.97 20.00
N MET A 288 -31.06 15.19 19.47
CA MET A 288 -31.89 16.23 20.11
C MET A 288 -33.39 15.96 19.98
N GLU A 289 -33.83 15.34 18.88
CA GLU A 289 -35.25 15.13 18.58
C GLU A 289 -35.74 13.71 18.93
N HIS A 290 -34.84 12.72 18.88
CA HIS A 290 -35.19 11.31 18.97
C HIS A 290 -34.26 10.55 19.90
N ARG A 291 -34.81 9.52 20.55
CA ARG A 291 -34.04 8.60 21.39
C ARG A 291 -33.88 7.25 20.69
N PHE A 292 -32.68 6.96 20.23
CA PHE A 292 -32.33 5.65 19.66
C PHE A 292 -31.93 4.69 20.77
N ARG A 293 -32.72 3.63 20.97
CA ARG A 293 -32.40 2.58 21.94
C ARG A 293 -31.69 1.41 21.27
N LYS A 294 -30.89 0.68 22.04
CA LYS A 294 -30.24 -0.55 21.57
C LYS A 294 -31.23 -1.54 20.98
N GLU A 295 -32.38 -1.75 21.64
CA GLU A 295 -33.40 -2.70 21.19
C GLU A 295 -33.97 -2.33 19.81
N PHE A 296 -34.06 -1.04 19.51
CA PHE A 296 -34.48 -0.56 18.21
C PHE A 296 -33.46 -0.92 17.12
N MET A 297 -32.16 -0.78 17.39
CA MET A 297 -31.11 -1.17 16.44
C MET A 297 -30.99 -2.68 16.24
N VAL A 298 -31.21 -3.46 17.31
CA VAL A 298 -31.32 -4.91 17.19
C VAL A 298 -32.52 -5.31 16.35
N ALA A 299 -33.68 -4.65 16.54
CA ALA A 299 -34.87 -4.90 15.72
C ALA A 299 -34.65 -4.54 14.25
N VAL A 300 -33.99 -3.42 13.96
CA VAL A 300 -33.60 -3.04 12.60
C VAL A 300 -32.71 -4.12 11.97
N CYS A 301 -31.69 -4.59 12.69
CA CYS A 301 -30.80 -5.64 12.20
C CYS A 301 -31.55 -6.95 11.95
N HIS A 302 -32.53 -7.29 12.80
CA HIS A 302 -33.32 -8.49 12.62
C HIS A 302 -34.15 -8.49 11.33
N HIS A 303 -34.73 -7.34 10.95
CA HIS A 303 -35.54 -7.25 9.75
C HIS A 303 -34.71 -7.02 8.48
N SER A 304 -33.44 -6.67 8.62
CA SER A 304 -32.56 -6.28 7.51
C SER A 304 -32.09 -7.50 6.71
N PRO A 305 -32.41 -7.61 5.41
CA PRO A 305 -32.06 -8.80 4.60
C PRO A 305 -30.56 -9.03 4.45
N ILE A 306 -29.74 -7.99 4.61
CA ILE A 306 -28.29 -8.11 4.48
C ILE A 306 -27.63 -8.69 5.74
N VAL A 307 -28.33 -8.66 6.89
CA VAL A 307 -27.82 -9.13 8.18
C VAL A 307 -28.03 -10.64 8.30
N PRO A 308 -26.97 -11.44 8.47
CA PRO A 308 -27.10 -12.88 8.61
C PRO A 308 -27.74 -13.28 9.95
N GLN A 309 -28.46 -14.40 9.94
CA GLN A 309 -29.09 -14.94 11.14
C GLN A 309 -28.07 -15.15 12.27
N GLY A 310 -28.44 -14.73 13.49
CA GLY A 310 -27.60 -14.86 14.68
C GLY A 310 -26.56 -13.73 14.86
N ARG A 311 -26.58 -12.70 14.01
CA ARG A 311 -25.71 -11.51 14.11
C ARG A 311 -26.43 -10.25 14.58
N GLU A 312 -27.75 -10.30 14.68
CA GLU A 312 -28.64 -9.15 14.92
C GLU A 312 -28.31 -8.42 16.23
N GLN A 313 -28.05 -9.19 17.29
CA GLN A 313 -27.77 -8.64 18.62
C GLN A 313 -26.46 -7.86 18.68
N LEU A 314 -25.39 -8.46 18.14
CA LEU A 314 -24.05 -7.88 18.21
C LEU A 314 -23.92 -6.72 17.23
N LEU A 315 -24.43 -6.87 16.01
CA LEU A 315 -24.45 -5.79 15.02
C LEU A 315 -25.34 -4.63 15.49
N GLY A 316 -26.54 -4.91 16.00
CA GLY A 316 -27.43 -3.88 16.54
C GLY A 316 -26.82 -3.14 17.72
N TYR A 317 -26.09 -3.84 18.60
CA TYR A 317 -25.31 -3.20 19.66
C TYR A 317 -24.21 -2.28 19.11
N ALA A 318 -23.43 -2.78 18.15
CA ALA A 318 -22.33 -2.02 17.54
C ALA A 318 -22.83 -0.77 16.80
N LEU A 319 -23.97 -0.86 16.10
CA LEU A 319 -24.61 0.30 15.46
C LEU A 319 -25.19 1.27 16.49
N TRP A 320 -25.75 0.78 17.59
CA TRP A 320 -26.25 1.64 18.66
C TRP A 320 -25.14 2.47 19.31
N LEU A 321 -23.93 1.91 19.50
CA LEU A 321 -22.80 2.62 20.11
C LEU A 321 -22.45 3.95 19.43
N GLY A 322 -22.58 4.05 18.10
CA GLY A 322 -22.30 5.32 17.43
C GLY A 322 -23.33 6.43 17.71
N PHE A 323 -24.55 6.10 18.12
CA PHE A 323 -25.51 7.08 18.66
C PHE A 323 -25.12 7.59 20.05
N GLU A 324 -24.26 6.86 20.75
CA GLU A 324 -23.66 7.26 22.03
C GLU A 324 -22.26 7.88 21.84
N TYR A 325 -21.85 8.16 20.59
CA TYR A 325 -20.50 8.63 20.23
C TYR A 325 -19.35 7.66 20.59
N GLU A 326 -19.67 6.39 20.87
CA GLU A 326 -18.70 5.33 21.21
C GLU A 326 -18.15 4.66 19.94
N PHE A 327 -17.58 5.44 19.01
CA PHE A 327 -17.11 4.96 17.71
C PHE A 327 -15.93 4.00 17.80
N GLY A 328 -15.03 4.21 18.77
CA GLY A 328 -13.90 3.32 19.04
C GLY A 328 -14.37 1.91 19.40
N ALA A 329 -15.33 1.79 20.32
CA ALA A 329 -15.93 0.49 20.65
C ALA A 329 -16.73 -0.08 19.48
N ALA A 330 -17.47 0.77 18.76
CA ALA A 330 -18.25 0.35 17.60
C ALA A 330 -17.38 -0.30 16.52
N ILE A 331 -16.27 0.33 16.09
CA ILE A 331 -15.47 -0.18 14.97
C ILE A 331 -14.87 -1.56 15.24
N HIS A 332 -14.43 -1.82 16.48
CA HIS A 332 -13.92 -3.12 16.90
C HIS A 332 -14.97 -4.23 16.80
N LEU A 333 -16.25 -3.91 17.00
CA LEU A 333 -17.35 -4.85 16.82
C LEU A 333 -17.80 -4.95 15.36
N LEU A 334 -17.77 -3.84 14.62
CA LEU A 334 -18.28 -3.73 13.25
C LEU A 334 -17.38 -4.44 12.23
N CYS A 335 -16.05 -4.36 12.35
CA CYS A 335 -15.10 -4.99 11.41
C CYS A 335 -15.37 -6.49 11.19
N PRO A 336 -15.52 -7.34 12.23
CA PRO A 336 -15.88 -8.74 12.01
C PRO A 336 -17.32 -8.91 11.49
N GLN A 337 -18.25 -7.99 11.77
CA GLN A 337 -19.62 -8.09 11.25
C GLN A 337 -19.67 -7.85 9.74
N ILE A 338 -19.00 -6.82 9.22
CA ILE A 338 -18.98 -6.56 7.77
C ILE A 338 -18.32 -7.70 6.99
N GLU A 339 -17.23 -8.28 7.52
CA GLU A 339 -16.61 -9.46 6.92
C GLU A 339 -17.60 -10.63 6.83
N HIS A 340 -18.36 -10.87 7.89
CA HIS A 340 -19.37 -11.93 7.90
C HIS A 340 -20.56 -11.64 6.97
N ILE A 341 -21.00 -10.37 6.90
CA ILE A 341 -22.05 -9.93 5.96
C ILE A 341 -21.60 -10.24 4.53
N VAL A 342 -20.43 -9.72 4.11
CA VAL A 342 -19.88 -9.92 2.76
C VAL A 342 -19.76 -11.41 2.44
N ARG A 343 -19.19 -12.19 3.36
CA ARG A 343 -19.08 -13.65 3.22
C ARG A 343 -20.43 -14.32 3.00
N SER A 344 -21.43 -13.95 3.79
CA SER A 344 -22.77 -14.57 3.72
C SER A 344 -23.47 -14.24 2.40
N GLN A 345 -23.35 -12.99 1.93
CA GLN A 345 -23.91 -12.56 0.66
C GLN A 345 -23.23 -13.26 -0.52
N LEU A 346 -21.90 -13.39 -0.50
CA LEU A 346 -21.13 -14.14 -1.50
C LEU A 346 -21.50 -15.64 -1.52
N LYS A 347 -21.61 -16.28 -0.36
CA LYS A 347 -22.10 -17.67 -0.26
C LYS A 347 -23.52 -17.80 -0.84
N GLY A 348 -24.39 -16.84 -0.55
CA GLY A 348 -25.75 -16.78 -1.10
C GLY A 348 -25.78 -16.64 -2.63
N ALA A 349 -24.76 -16.01 -3.22
CA ALA A 349 -24.56 -15.91 -4.67
C ALA A 349 -23.83 -17.11 -5.29
N GLY A 350 -23.47 -18.13 -4.50
CA GLY A 350 -22.79 -19.35 -4.98
C GLY A 350 -21.26 -19.26 -5.04
N ALA A 351 -20.65 -18.20 -4.48
CA ALA A 351 -19.20 -18.04 -4.47
C ALA A 351 -18.52 -18.93 -3.42
N HIS A 352 -17.34 -19.45 -3.75
CA HIS A 352 -16.50 -20.22 -2.83
C HIS A 352 -15.67 -19.26 -1.97
N THR A 353 -16.00 -19.17 -0.69
CA THR A 353 -15.44 -18.18 0.24
C THR A 353 -14.39 -18.77 1.18
N THR A 354 -13.92 -19.97 0.87
CA THR A 354 -12.89 -20.70 1.60
C THR A 354 -11.70 -20.99 0.70
N ASN A 355 -10.56 -21.30 1.32
CA ASN A 355 -9.36 -21.78 0.64
C ASN A 355 -8.91 -23.09 1.30
N ILE A 356 -8.49 -24.05 0.48
CA ILE A 356 -8.00 -25.35 0.92
C ILE A 356 -6.48 -25.35 0.77
N ASP A 357 -5.77 -25.55 1.88
CA ASP A 357 -4.31 -25.60 1.85
C ASP A 357 -3.76 -26.94 1.33
N ARG A 358 -2.42 -27.06 1.29
CA ARG A 358 -1.75 -28.27 0.80
C ARG A 358 -2.01 -29.52 1.64
N GLU A 359 -2.47 -29.36 2.88
CA GLU A 359 -2.81 -30.44 3.80
C GLU A 359 -4.30 -30.80 3.73
N GLY A 360 -5.08 -30.10 2.90
CA GLY A 360 -6.52 -30.32 2.76
C GLY A 360 -7.35 -29.60 3.83
N ILE A 361 -6.75 -28.67 4.59
CA ILE A 361 -7.46 -27.89 5.61
C ILE A 361 -8.16 -26.72 4.94
N GLU A 362 -9.47 -26.64 5.14
CA GLU A 362 -10.31 -25.56 4.63
C GLU A 362 -10.35 -24.40 5.63
N ASN A 363 -9.93 -23.22 5.17
CA ASN A 363 -9.93 -21.98 5.95
C ASN A 363 -10.85 -20.94 5.31
N GLU A 364 -11.55 -20.16 6.13
CA GLU A 364 -12.38 -19.05 5.66
C GLU A 364 -11.51 -17.90 5.14
N ASN A 365 -11.88 -17.36 3.97
CA ASN A 365 -11.22 -16.18 3.42
C ASN A 365 -11.55 -14.94 4.27
N GLY A 366 -10.54 -14.11 4.54
CA GLY A 366 -10.72 -12.80 5.18
C GLY A 366 -11.31 -11.76 4.23
N LEU A 367 -11.78 -10.63 4.77
CA LEU A 367 -12.47 -9.59 3.99
C LEU A 367 -11.65 -9.11 2.79
N SER A 368 -10.34 -8.89 2.94
CA SER A 368 -9.47 -8.49 1.84
C SER A 368 -9.56 -9.46 0.66
N THR A 369 -9.47 -10.77 0.92
CA THR A 369 -9.59 -11.79 -0.12
C THR A 369 -10.98 -11.86 -0.73
N LEU A 370 -12.02 -11.74 0.10
CA LEU A 370 -13.42 -11.76 -0.36
C LEU A 370 -13.72 -10.59 -1.30
N MET A 371 -13.20 -9.40 -1.02
CA MET A 371 -13.44 -8.21 -1.84
C MET A 371 -12.67 -8.24 -3.17
N GLU A 372 -11.64 -9.07 -3.32
CA GLU A 372 -10.93 -9.26 -4.60
C GLU A 372 -11.64 -10.23 -5.56
N MET A 373 -12.72 -10.88 -5.12
CA MET A 373 -13.50 -11.80 -5.97
C MET A 373 -14.31 -11.05 -7.03
N GLU A 374 -14.41 -11.59 -8.24
CA GLU A 374 -15.26 -11.03 -9.30
C GLU A 374 -16.75 -11.05 -8.87
N GLU A 375 -17.14 -12.08 -8.12
CA GLU A 375 -18.46 -12.23 -7.54
C GLU A 375 -18.82 -11.07 -6.58
N ALA A 376 -17.84 -10.50 -5.87
CA ALA A 376 -18.07 -9.34 -5.01
C ALA A 376 -18.40 -8.11 -5.85
N LEU A 377 -17.64 -7.87 -6.93
CA LEU A 377 -17.90 -6.77 -7.86
C LEU A 377 -19.27 -6.92 -8.53
N ASN A 378 -19.62 -8.14 -8.96
CA ASN A 378 -20.91 -8.43 -9.58
C ASN A 378 -22.09 -8.26 -8.61
N LEU A 379 -21.92 -8.63 -7.34
CA LEU A 379 -22.97 -8.59 -6.34
C LEU A 379 -23.22 -7.18 -5.78
N PHE A 380 -22.16 -6.44 -5.46
CA PHE A 380 -22.26 -5.14 -4.82
C PHE A 380 -22.17 -3.97 -5.81
N GLY A 381 -21.65 -4.20 -7.00
CA GLY A 381 -21.35 -3.16 -7.99
C GLY A 381 -20.04 -2.42 -7.70
N GLU A 382 -19.63 -1.60 -8.67
CA GLU A 382 -18.34 -0.89 -8.67
C GLU A 382 -18.19 0.06 -7.48
N ASP A 383 -19.16 0.95 -7.27
CA ASP A 383 -19.09 1.99 -6.23
C ASP A 383 -19.02 1.41 -4.82
N ALA A 384 -19.91 0.46 -4.48
CA ALA A 384 -19.96 -0.13 -3.14
C ALA A 384 -18.76 -1.04 -2.88
N SER A 385 -18.28 -1.76 -3.90
CA SER A 385 -17.04 -2.55 -3.78
C SER A 385 -15.85 -1.65 -3.53
N PHE A 386 -15.73 -0.54 -4.27
CA PHE A 386 -14.68 0.45 -4.06
C PHE A 386 -14.75 1.08 -2.67
N GLU A 387 -15.94 1.49 -2.21
CA GLU A 387 -16.16 2.07 -0.88
C GLU A 387 -15.74 1.10 0.23
N MET A 388 -16.22 -0.15 0.18
CA MET A 388 -15.87 -1.18 1.17
C MET A 388 -14.37 -1.50 1.17
N LYS A 389 -13.74 -1.62 -0.01
CA LYS A 389 -12.30 -1.85 -0.10
C LYS A 389 -11.53 -0.72 0.54
N SER A 390 -11.85 0.52 0.18
CA SER A 390 -11.15 1.71 0.65
C SER A 390 -11.29 1.92 2.15
N VAL A 391 -12.48 1.64 2.71
CA VAL A 391 -12.72 1.79 4.17
C VAL A 391 -12.08 0.67 4.97
N PHE A 392 -12.13 -0.59 4.52
CA PHE A 392 -11.77 -1.72 5.36
C PHE A 392 -10.47 -2.43 5.01
N THR A 393 -10.07 -2.51 3.75
CA THR A 393 -9.05 -3.50 3.33
C THR A 393 -7.87 -2.93 2.55
N ASP A 394 -8.02 -1.75 1.95
CA ASP A 394 -7.00 -1.13 1.13
C ASP A 394 -5.93 -0.47 1.99
N ALA A 395 -4.67 -0.82 1.78
CA ALA A 395 -3.52 -0.27 2.51
C ALA A 395 -3.25 1.21 2.18
N LEU A 396 -3.76 1.73 1.06
CA LEU A 396 -3.76 3.15 0.73
C LEU A 396 -5.02 3.88 1.20
N GLY A 397 -6.07 3.12 1.56
CA GLY A 397 -7.29 3.63 2.18
C GLY A 397 -7.20 3.64 3.71
N PHE A 398 -8.34 3.55 4.39
CA PHE A 398 -8.39 3.59 5.86
C PHE A 398 -7.99 2.26 6.51
N ASN A 399 -8.08 1.16 5.76
CA ASN A 399 -7.60 -0.17 6.17
C ASN A 399 -8.15 -0.67 7.53
N LEU A 400 -9.33 -0.20 7.95
CA LEU A 400 -9.79 -0.32 9.34
C LEU A 400 -9.88 -1.76 9.83
N ARG A 401 -10.22 -2.73 8.95
CA ARG A 401 -10.31 -4.13 9.33
C ARG A 401 -8.93 -4.68 9.73
N ASN A 402 -7.87 -4.31 9.02
CA ASN A 402 -6.52 -4.76 9.33
C ASN A 402 -5.96 -4.02 10.55
N GLU A 403 -6.22 -2.72 10.70
CA GLU A 403 -5.82 -1.96 11.88
C GLU A 403 -6.46 -2.53 13.16
N VAL A 404 -7.76 -2.86 13.13
CA VAL A 404 -8.47 -3.54 14.24
C VAL A 404 -7.89 -4.94 14.49
N ALA A 405 -7.76 -5.77 13.45
CA ALA A 405 -7.32 -7.16 13.61
C ALA A 405 -5.89 -7.29 14.14
N HIS A 406 -5.04 -6.30 13.85
CA HIS A 406 -3.67 -6.24 14.35
C HIS A 406 -3.51 -5.46 15.66
N GLY A 407 -4.59 -4.88 16.20
CA GLY A 407 -4.55 -4.09 17.44
C GLY A 407 -3.74 -2.79 17.30
N LEU A 408 -3.78 -2.18 16.12
CA LEU A 408 -2.99 -0.99 15.77
C LEU A 408 -3.77 0.33 16.00
N LEU A 409 -5.09 0.27 16.18
CA LEU A 409 -5.87 1.44 16.56
C LEU A 409 -5.67 1.75 18.04
N ASP A 410 -5.09 2.91 18.33
CA ASP A 410 -5.06 3.48 19.67
C ASP A 410 -6.39 4.18 20.02
N ASP A 411 -6.53 4.66 21.26
CA ASP A 411 -7.76 5.29 21.76
C ASP A 411 -8.19 6.49 20.90
N ASN A 412 -7.25 7.29 20.40
CA ASN A 412 -7.54 8.46 19.57
C ASN A 412 -7.92 8.05 18.13
N ALA A 413 -7.11 7.19 17.51
CA ALA A 413 -7.31 6.71 16.14
C ALA A 413 -8.61 5.90 16.00
N SER A 414 -9.00 5.18 17.05
CA SER A 414 -10.23 4.40 17.08
C SER A 414 -11.49 5.27 16.98
N SER A 415 -11.42 6.54 17.38
CA SER A 415 -12.53 7.52 17.28
C SER A 415 -12.33 8.54 16.14
N SER A 416 -11.51 8.19 15.14
CA SER A 416 -11.25 9.04 13.98
C SER A 416 -12.47 9.23 13.07
N ILE A 417 -12.37 10.21 12.17
CA ILE A 417 -13.30 10.44 11.05
C ILE A 417 -13.55 9.15 10.26
N HIS A 418 -12.52 8.30 10.10
CA HIS A 418 -12.62 7.03 9.39
C HIS A 418 -13.55 6.04 10.12
N SER A 419 -13.43 5.92 11.44
CA SER A 419 -14.31 5.08 12.25
C SER A 419 -15.75 5.58 12.27
N ILE A 420 -15.94 6.91 12.36
CA ILE A 420 -17.27 7.55 12.29
C ILE A 420 -17.93 7.24 10.95
N TYR A 421 -17.19 7.41 9.85
CA TYR A 421 -17.69 7.10 8.52
C TYR A 421 -18.01 5.62 8.35
N ALA A 422 -17.13 4.72 8.80
CA ALA A 422 -17.36 3.28 8.73
C ALA A 422 -18.62 2.85 9.50
N TRP A 423 -18.84 3.39 10.70
CA TRP A 423 -20.08 3.19 11.45
C TRP A 423 -21.30 3.64 10.66
N TRP A 424 -21.27 4.88 10.16
CA TRP A 424 -22.40 5.45 9.41
C TRP A 424 -22.66 4.68 8.10
N MET A 425 -21.61 4.25 7.41
CA MET A 425 -21.70 3.45 6.19
C MET A 425 -22.40 2.12 6.46
N LEU A 426 -22.05 1.40 7.53
CA LEU A 426 -22.72 0.15 7.88
C LEU A 426 -24.17 0.39 8.30
N LEU A 427 -24.45 1.47 9.04
CA LEU A 427 -25.81 1.88 9.35
C LEU A 427 -26.62 2.10 8.07
N ARG A 428 -26.05 2.83 7.09
CA ARG A 428 -26.66 3.06 5.78
C ARG A 428 -26.92 1.74 5.03
N ILE A 429 -25.94 0.84 4.97
CA ILE A 429 -26.08 -0.45 4.28
C ILE A 429 -27.22 -1.28 4.88
N VAL A 430 -27.27 -1.40 6.21
CA VAL A 430 -28.31 -2.13 6.93
C VAL A 430 -29.69 -1.51 6.67
N ILE A 431 -29.82 -0.19 6.79
CA ILE A 431 -31.09 0.51 6.59
C ILE A 431 -31.56 0.46 5.13
N ARG A 432 -30.67 0.66 4.15
CA ARG A 432 -31.06 0.61 2.73
C ARG A 432 -31.50 -0.77 2.28
N SER A 433 -30.89 -1.83 2.81
CA SER A 433 -31.33 -3.20 2.49
C SER A 433 -32.80 -3.47 2.85
N LEU A 434 -33.36 -2.78 3.85
CA LEU A 434 -34.78 -2.87 4.21
C LEU A 434 -35.68 -2.25 3.12
N MET A 435 -35.21 -1.18 2.47
CA MET A 435 -35.96 -0.51 1.41
C MET A 435 -35.92 -1.32 0.11
N ASP A 436 -34.76 -1.84 -0.24
CA ASP A 436 -34.58 -2.60 -1.48
C ASP A 436 -35.25 -3.98 -1.40
N GLY A 437 -35.28 -4.59 -0.20
CA GLY A 437 -35.97 -5.86 0.06
C GLY A 437 -37.47 -5.83 -0.23
N ASN A 438 -38.12 -4.67 -0.10
CA ASN A 438 -39.55 -4.50 -0.39
C ASN A 438 -39.86 -4.45 -1.91
N SER A 439 -38.86 -4.26 -2.77
CA SER A 439 -39.05 -4.18 -4.23
C SER A 439 -39.07 -5.54 -4.94
N LYS A 440 -38.68 -6.62 -4.26
CA LYS A 440 -38.70 -7.99 -4.80
C LYS A 440 -39.96 -8.78 -4.44
N GLY A 441 -40.93 -8.16 -3.76
CA GLY A 441 -42.12 -8.81 -3.23
C GLY A 441 -43.47 -8.19 -3.61
N SER A 442 -43.52 -7.30 -4.62
CA SER A 442 -44.76 -6.71 -5.15
C SER A 442 -45.03 -7.13 -6.58
#